data_AF-A0A2H9LQ91-F1
#
_entry.id   AF-A0A2H9LQ91-F1
#
_cell.length_a   1.000
_cell.length_b   1.000
_cell.length_c   1.000
_cell.angle_alpha   90.00
_cell.angle_beta   90.00
_cell.angle_gamma   90.00
#
_symmetry.space_group_name_H-M   'P 1'
#
loop_
_entity.id
_entity.type
_entity.pdbx_description
1 polymer ?
#
loop_
_entity_poly.entity_id
_entity_poly.type
_entity_poly.pdbx_seq_one_letter_code
_entity_poly.pdbx_strand_id
1 'polypeptide(L)' 'MTLKDNIMDKLRNIVDPHLDENIVDAGLIKDVKADKGVVSIVFQPTSPYCPMVSYFTNEIEKSVKSLKGVKKLKIKIE' A
#
# COMPACT_ATOMS: atom_id res chain seq x y z
N MET A 1 -16.79 5.41 7.70
CA MET A 1 -15.54 4.83 7.15
C MET A 1 -15.58 4.89 5.63
N THR A 2 -14.61 5.54 5.00
CA THR A 2 -14.50 5.58 3.53
C THR A 2 -13.63 4.42 3.04
N LEU A 3 -13.69 4.07 1.76
CA LEU A 3 -12.81 3.05 1.18
C LEU A 3 -11.32 3.40 1.39
N LYS A 4 -10.98 4.69 1.30
CA LYS A 4 -9.62 5.20 1.57
C LYS A 4 -9.16 4.90 3.00
N ASP A 5 -10.06 5.09 3.97
CA ASP A 5 -9.77 4.86 5.39
C ASP A 5 -9.44 3.38 5.65
N ASN A 6 -10.25 2.47 5.09
CA ASN A 6 -10.01 1.02 5.17
C ASN A 6 -8.70 0.60 4.48
N ILE A 7 -8.34 1.25 3.37
CA ILE A 7 -7.07 1.01 2.68
C ILE A 7 -5.90 1.45 3.58
N MET A 8 -5.97 2.65 4.16
CA MET A 8 -4.96 3.16 5.09
C MET A 8 -4.76 2.23 6.28
N ASP A 9 -5.84 1.71 6.86
CA ASP A 9 -5.79 0.74 7.97
C ASP A 9 -5.13 -0.58 7.55
N LYS A 10 -5.46 -1.09 6.34
CA LYS A 10 -4.82 -2.27 5.78
C LYS A 10 -3.33 -2.07 5.50
N LEU A 11 -2.94 -0.90 4.98
CA LEU A 11 -1.53 -0.58 4.73
C LEU A 11 -0.73 -0.48 6.04
N ARG A 12 -1.33 0.04 7.12
CA ARG A 12 -0.68 0.08 8.44
C ARG A 12 -0.42 -1.29 9.06
N ASN A 13 -1.19 -2.31 8.68
CA ASN A 13 -0.93 -3.69 9.13
C ASN A 13 0.31 -4.31 8.45
N ILE A 14 0.82 -3.71 7.38
CA ILE A 14 2.02 -4.18 6.69
C ILE A 14 3.24 -3.56 7.38
N VAL A 15 3.92 -4.37 8.19
CA VAL A 15 5.09 -3.98 9.00
C VAL A 15 6.37 -4.45 8.31
N ASP A 16 7.38 -3.59 8.27
CA ASP A 16 8.72 -3.95 7.79
C ASP A 16 9.43 -4.77 8.88
N PRO A 17 9.79 -6.04 8.62
CA PRO A 17 10.41 -6.91 9.63
C PRO A 17 11.84 -6.50 10.01
N HIS A 18 12.45 -5.53 9.33
CA HIS A 18 13.77 -5.01 9.63
C HIS A 18 13.74 -3.74 10.47
N LEU A 19 12.72 -2.90 10.28
CA LEU A 19 12.57 -1.61 10.96
C LEU A 19 11.54 -1.64 12.09
N ASP A 20 10.73 -2.70 12.19
CA ASP A 20 9.61 -2.83 13.13
C ASP A 20 8.58 -1.69 12.99
N GLU A 21 8.53 -1.07 11.82
CA GLU A 21 7.70 0.09 11.50
C GLU A 21 6.82 -0.24 10.29
N ASN A 22 5.59 0.29 10.26
CA ASN A 22 4.69 0.05 9.14
C ASN A 22 5.03 0.91 7.92
N ILE A 23 4.66 0.44 6.74
CA ILE A 23 5.01 1.11 5.48
C ILE A 23 4.40 2.53 5.32
N VAL A 24 3.37 2.85 6.09
CA VAL A 24 2.73 4.18 6.07
C VAL A 24 3.55 5.14 6.92
N ASP A 25 3.85 4.77 8.16
CA ASP A 25 4.62 5.60 9.10
C ASP A 25 6.09 5.70 8.70
N ALA A 26 6.66 4.63 8.14
CA ALA A 26 8.01 4.63 7.53
C ALA A 26 8.12 5.58 6.31
N GLY A 27 7.03 6.18 5.86
CA GLY A 27 7.02 7.15 4.77
C GLY A 27 7.19 6.56 3.37
N LEU A 28 7.04 5.23 3.24
CA LEU A 28 7.13 4.53 1.95
C LEU A 28 5.88 4.75 1.08
N ILE A 29 4.75 5.13 1.68
CA ILE A 29 3.52 5.45 0.95
C ILE A 29 3.41 6.97 0.78
N LYS A 30 3.53 7.46 -0.47
CA LYS A 30 3.46 8.90 -0.79
C LYS A 30 2.03 9.40 -0.96
N ASP A 31 1.21 8.63 -1.66
CA ASP A 31 -0.15 9.05 -2.01
C ASP A 31 -1.09 7.84 -2.08
N VAL A 32 -2.31 8.01 -1.57
CA VAL A 32 -3.37 7.01 -1.64
C VAL A 32 -4.66 7.68 -2.09
N LYS A 33 -5.14 7.25 -3.25
CA LYS A 33 -6.38 7.72 -3.86
C LYS A 33 -7.34 6.55 -4.04
N ALA A 34 -8.58 6.75 -3.65
CA ALA A 34 -9.64 5.77 -3.84
C ALA A 34 -10.88 6.52 -4.35
N ASP A 35 -11.27 6.26 -5.60
CA ASP A 35 -12.45 6.86 -6.22
C ASP A 35 -13.25 5.80 -6.98
N LYS A 36 -14.56 5.70 -6.69
CA LYS A 36 -15.51 4.79 -7.37
C LYS A 36 -15.01 3.33 -7.51
N GLY A 37 -14.21 2.86 -6.55
CA GLY A 37 -13.61 1.52 -6.53
C GLY A 37 -12.30 1.37 -7.31
N VAL A 38 -11.76 2.45 -7.88
CA VAL A 38 -10.40 2.50 -8.42
C VAL A 38 -9.48 3.04 -7.34
N VAL A 39 -8.50 2.23 -6.97
CA VAL A 39 -7.49 2.54 -5.96
C VAL A 39 -6.15 2.76 -6.65
N SER A 40 -5.53 3.89 -6.37
CA SER A 40 -4.18 4.23 -6.82
C SER A 40 -3.31 4.49 -5.61
N ILE A 41 -2.18 3.78 -5.51
CA ILE A 41 -1.22 3.88 -4.43
C ILE A 41 0.13 4.23 -5.03
N VAL A 42 0.78 5.27 -4.50
CA VAL A 42 2.15 5.64 -4.83
C VAL A 42 3.06 5.14 -3.72
N PHE A 43 3.91 4.19 -4.05
CA PHE A 43 4.91 3.59 -3.18
C PHE A 43 6.29 4.08 -3.60
N GLN A 44 7.04 4.65 -2.67
CA GLN A 44 8.40 5.12 -2.89
C GLN A 44 9.34 4.38 -1.94
N PRO A 45 9.98 3.29 -2.40
CA PRO A 45 10.94 2.58 -1.58
C PRO A 45 12.20 3.41 -1.37
N THR A 46 12.83 3.25 -0.21
CA THR A 46 14.15 3.84 0.09
C THR A 46 15.26 3.29 -0.82
N SER A 47 15.05 2.13 -1.45
CA SER A 47 15.97 1.58 -2.45
C SER A 47 15.23 0.86 -3.60
N PRO A 48 15.45 1.25 -4.86
CA PRO A 48 14.71 0.71 -6.01
C PRO A 48 15.05 -0.74 -6.36
N TYR A 49 16.20 -1.25 -5.91
CA TYR A 49 16.67 -2.62 -6.19
C TYR A 49 16.43 -3.59 -5.04
N CYS A 50 15.75 -3.18 -3.97
CA CYS A 50 15.53 -4.07 -2.85
C CYS A 50 14.50 -5.15 -3.23
N PRO A 51 14.80 -6.46 -3.08
CA PRO A 51 13.83 -7.52 -3.36
C PRO A 51 12.54 -7.40 -2.53
N MET A 52 12.62 -6.69 -1.39
CA MET A 52 11.48 -6.38 -0.54
C MET A 52 10.43 -5.49 -1.21
N VAL A 53 10.78 -4.69 -2.21
CA VAL A 53 9.82 -3.87 -2.97
C VAL A 53 8.72 -4.73 -3.57
N SER A 54 9.08 -5.86 -4.17
CA SER A 54 8.13 -6.80 -4.77
C SER A 54 7.27 -7.49 -3.70
N TYR A 55 7.86 -7.80 -2.53
CA TYR A 55 7.14 -8.34 -1.40
C TYR A 55 6.07 -7.37 -0.89
N PHE A 56 6.45 -6.12 -0.58
CA PHE A 56 5.52 -5.09 -0.14
C PHE A 56 4.44 -4.80 -1.17
N THR A 57 4.80 -4.70 -2.45
CA THR A 57 3.85 -4.49 -3.54
C THR A 57 2.79 -5.61 -3.58
N ASN A 58 3.20 -6.87 -3.40
CA ASN A 58 2.29 -8.00 -3.33
C ASN A 58 1.40 -7.98 -2.07
N GLU A 59 1.97 -7.68 -0.91
CA GLU A 59 1.24 -7.55 0.36
C GLU A 59 0.19 -6.44 0.30
N ILE A 60 0.57 -5.27 -0.21
CA ILE A 60 -0.32 -4.13 -0.47
C ILE A 60 -1.44 -4.57 -1.41
N GLU A 61 -1.09 -5.22 -2.52
CA GLU A 61 -2.06 -5.68 -3.49
C GLU A 61 -3.07 -6.64 -2.89
N LYS A 62 -2.62 -7.66 -2.17
CA LYS A 62 -3.50 -8.64 -1.50
C LYS A 62 -4.40 -7.97 -0.47
N SER A 63 -3.83 -7.13 0.39
CA SER A 63 -4.56 -6.45 1.46
C SER A 63 -5.64 -5.52 0.92
N VAL A 64 -5.33 -4.76 -0.15
CA VAL A 64 -6.28 -3.83 -0.76
C VAL A 64 -7.32 -4.56 -1.60
N LYS A 65 -6.93 -5.58 -2.39
CA LYS A 65 -7.89 -6.40 -3.16
C LYS A 65 -8.86 -7.17 -2.28
N SER A 66 -8.49 -7.46 -1.03
CA SER A 66 -9.38 -8.10 -0.05
C SER A 66 -10.54 -7.18 0.39
N LEU A 67 -10.42 -5.86 0.22
CA LEU A 67 -11.45 -4.91 0.63
C LEU A 67 -12.65 -4.92 -0.33
N LYS A 68 -13.86 -5.08 0.23
CA LYS A 68 -15.12 -4.93 -0.51
C LYS A 68 -15.24 -3.51 -1.07
N GLY A 69 -15.39 -3.40 -2.38
CA GLY A 69 -15.54 -2.12 -3.09
C GLY A 69 -14.35 -1.77 -3.99
N VAL A 70 -13.23 -2.49 -3.88
CA VAL A 70 -12.10 -2.35 -4.81
C VAL A 70 -12.41 -3.10 -6.11
N LYS A 71 -12.53 -2.35 -7.21
CA LYS A 71 -12.68 -2.88 -8.58
C LYS A 71 -11.34 -2.94 -9.30
N LYS A 72 -10.48 -1.97 -9.08
CA LYS A 72 -9.18 -1.86 -9.74
C LYS A 72 -8.14 -1.31 -8.79
N LEU A 73 -6.97 -1.92 -8.78
CA LEU A 73 -5.80 -1.44 -8.05
C LEU A 73 -4.72 -1.04 -9.05
N LYS A 74 -4.07 0.11 -8.81
CA LYS A 74 -2.86 0.56 -9.49
C LYS A 74 -1.83 0.91 -8.44
N ILE A 75 -0.71 0.21 -8.45
CA ILE A 75 0.44 0.54 -7.63
C ILE A 75 1.47 1.19 -8.55
N LYS A 76 1.90 2.41 -8.21
CA LYS A 76 2.96 3.13 -8.89
C LYS A 76 4.17 3.16 -7.97
N ILE A 77 5.31 2.73 -8.50
CA ILE A 77 6.59 2.82 -7.79
C ILE A 77 7.30 4.07 -8.32
N GLU A 78 7.67 4.98 -7.43
CA GLU A 78 8.42 6.22 -7.74
C GLU A 78 9.74 6.28 -6.98
#